data_AF-A0AAE2XTF9-F1
#
_entry.id   AF-A0AAE2XTF9-F1
#
_cell.length_a   1.000
_cell.length_b   1.000
_cell.length_c   1.000
_cell.angle_alpha   90.00
_cell.angle_beta   90.00
_cell.angle_gamma   90.00
#
_symmetry.space_group_name_H-M   'P 1'
#
loop_
_entity.id
_entity.type
_entity.pdbx_description
1 polymer ?
#
loop_
_entity_poly.entity_id
_entity_poly.type
_entity_poly.pdbx_seq_one_letter_code
_entity_poly.pdbx_strand_id
1 'polypeptide(L)' 'MKVVVGITGASGAIYAYRLLEELRKRGDEVILVISDAAKKVIRFELEVDIEKLYELATQV' A
#
# COMPACT_ATOMS: atom_id res chain seq x y z
N MET A 1 12.63 1.16 11.19
CA MET A 1 13.39 0.64 10.02
C MET A 1 12.96 1.42 8.78
N LYS A 2 13.77 1.46 7.72
CA LYS A 2 13.39 2.04 6.43
C LYS A 2 13.17 0.94 5.40
N VAL A 3 12.03 0.92 4.73
CA VAL A 3 11.64 -0.14 3.78
C VAL A 3 10.97 0.44 2.54
N VAL A 4 11.26 -0.17 1.38
CA VAL A 4 10.57 0.12 0.12
C VAL A 4 9.52 -0.97 -0.11
N VAL A 5 8.27 -0.59 -0.30
CA VAL A 5 7.15 -1.51 -0.56
C VAL A 5 6.68 -1.31 -1.98
N GLY A 6 6.87 -2.32 -2.83
CA GLY A 6 6.36 -2.35 -4.20
C GLY A 6 5.03 -3.08 -4.31
N ILE A 7 3.98 -2.42 -4.79
CA ILE A 7 2.66 -3.05 -5.04
C ILE A 7 2.40 -3.13 -6.55
N THR A 8 2.16 -4.35 -7.03
CA THR A 8 1.88 -4.68 -8.43
C THR A 8 0.42 -5.16 -8.61
N GLY A 9 -0.04 -5.30 -9.86
CA GLY A 9 -1.43 -5.60 -10.19
C GLY A 9 -1.85 -7.08 -10.06
N ALA A 10 -1.27 -7.82 -9.11
CA ALA A 10 -1.75 -9.16 -8.75
C ALA A 10 -2.90 -9.06 -7.74
N SER A 11 -3.69 -10.13 -7.63
CA SER A 11 -4.72 -10.24 -6.59
C SER A 11 -4.10 -10.31 -5.19
N GLY A 12 -4.85 -9.89 -4.16
CA GLY A 12 -4.40 -9.89 -2.78
C GLY A 12 -4.08 -8.48 -2.25
N ALA A 13 -4.81 -7.47 -2.72
CA ALA A 13 -4.66 -6.08 -2.28
C ALA A 13 -4.75 -5.92 -0.75
N ILE A 14 -5.52 -6.79 -0.08
CA ILE A 14 -5.67 -6.81 1.38
C ILE A 14 -4.34 -7.00 2.10
N TYR A 15 -3.42 -7.80 1.55
CA TYR A 15 -2.12 -8.04 2.17
C TYR A 15 -1.25 -6.79 2.13
N ALA A 16 -1.27 -6.06 1.01
CA ALA A 16 -0.53 -4.82 0.88
C ALA A 16 -1.07 -3.75 1.84
N TYR A 17 -2.40 -3.59 1.89
CA TYR A 17 -3.04 -2.67 2.84
C TYR A 17 -2.65 -3.00 4.28
N ARG A 18 -2.78 -4.27 4.68
CA ARG A 18 -2.50 -4.68 6.06
C ARG A 18 -1.02 -4.57 6.41
N LEU A 19 -0.12 -4.87 5.47
CA LEU A 19 1.31 -4.68 5.66
C LEU A 19 1.64 -3.22 5.94
N LEU A 20 1.09 -2.29 5.14
CA LEU A 20 1.31 -0.86 5.33
C LEU A 20 0.77 -0.37 6.69
N GLU A 21 -0.40 -0.85 7.13
CA GLU A 21 -0.94 -0.53 8.45
C GLU A 21 0.02 -0.97 9.58
N GLU A 22 0.52 -2.20 9.53
CA GLU A 22 1.38 -2.73 10.60
C GLU A 22 2.77 -2.07 10.60
N LEU A 23 3.33 -1.76 9.42
CA LEU A 23 4.58 -1.00 9.32
C LEU A 23 4.43 0.41 9.91
N ARG A 24 3.32 1.10 9.60
CA ARG A 24 3.01 2.41 10.17
C ARG A 24 2.85 2.35 11.69
N LYS A 25 2.13 1.36 12.22
CA LYS A 25 1.97 1.17 13.67
C LYS A 25 3.29 0.95 14.39
N ARG A 26 4.24 0.27 13.75
CA ARG A 26 5.59 0.06 14.29
C ARG A 26 6.48 1.31 14.21
N GLY A 27 6.03 2.37 13.51
CA GLY A 27 6.81 3.59 13.30
C GLY A 27 7.92 3.43 12.27
N ASP A 28 7.76 2.50 11.32
CA ASP A 28 8.72 2.36 10.22
C ASP A 28 8.55 3.45 9.16
N GLU A 29 9.66 3.82 8.52
CA GLU A 29 9.66 4.68 7.35
C GLU A 29 9.38 3.84 6.10
N VAL A 30 8.28 4.13 5.42
CA VAL A 30 7.83 3.38 4.24
C VAL A 30 7.88 4.27 3.00
N ILE A 31 8.65 3.84 2.01
CA ILE A 31 8.61 4.38 0.65
C ILE A 31 7.73 3.42 -0.17
N LEU A 32 6.57 3.89 -0.60
CA LEU A 32 5.63 3.11 -1.38
C LEU A 32 5.89 3.33 -2.88
N VAL A 33 5.97 2.25 -3.65
CA VAL A 33 5.99 2.29 -5.11
C VAL A 33 4.82 1.45 -5.61
N ILE A 34 3.96 2.04 -6.44
CA ILE A 34 2.72 1.39 -6.85
C ILE A 34 2.42 1.58 -8.33
N SER A 35 2.14 0.47 -9.02
CA SER A 35 1.75 0.47 -10.44
C SER A 35 0.30 0.92 -10.66
N ASP A 36 -0.03 1.45 -11.83
CA ASP A 36 -1.42 1.80 -12.17
C ASP A 36 -2.35 0.58 -12.19
N ALA A 37 -1.82 -0.60 -12.52
CA ALA A 37 -2.57 -1.86 -12.43
C ALA A 37 -2.95 -2.18 -10.98
N ALA A 38 -2.01 -2.02 -10.04
CA ALA A 38 -2.28 -2.20 -8.61
C ALA A 38 -3.35 -1.26 -8.10
N LYS A 39 -3.34 0.02 -8.51
CA LYS A 39 -4.38 1.00 -8.11
C LYS A 39 -5.79 0.53 -8.51
N LYS A 40 -5.92 -0.05 -9.71
CA LYS A 40 -7.19 -0.63 -10.19
C LYS A 40 -7.60 -1.85 -9.37
N VAL A 41 -6.66 -2.76 -9.10
CA VAL A 41 -6.91 -3.97 -8.29
C VAL A 41 -7.32 -3.61 -6.87
N ILE A 42 -6.64 -2.66 -6.22
CA ILE A 42 -6.98 -2.19 -4.88
C ILE A 42 -8.40 -1.62 -4.82
N ARG A 43 -8.76 -0.76 -5.78
CA ARG A 43 -10.12 -0.21 -5.85
C ARG A 43 -11.17 -1.30 -6.07
N PHE A 44 -10.85 -2.28 -6.92
CA PHE A 44 -11.75 -3.38 -7.24
C PHE A 44 -11.93 -4.37 -6.07
N GLU A 45 -10.86 -4.75 -5.39
CA GLU A 45 -10.90 -5.78 -4.34
C GLU A 45 -11.29 -5.24 -2.97
N LEU A 46 -10.95 -3.99 -2.66
CA LEU A 46 -11.12 -3.42 -1.32
C LEU A 46 -12.19 -2.32 -1.25
N GLU A 47 -12.68 -1.83 -2.40
CA GLU A 47 -13.61 -0.71 -2.49
C GLU A 47 -13.12 0.55 -1.74
N VAL A 48 -11.79 0.75 -1.69
CA VAL A 48 -11.16 1.91 -1.07
C VAL A 48 -10.48 2.80 -2.11
N ASP A 49 -10.46 4.09 -1.81
CA ASP A 49 -9.66 5.08 -2.53
C ASP A 49 -8.17 4.90 -2.27
N ILE A 50 -7.35 5.20 -3.27
CA ILE A 50 -5.91 4.94 -3.22
C ILE A 50 -5.21 5.87 -2.22
N GLU A 51 -5.78 7.04 -2.00
CA GLU A 51 -5.38 8.04 -1.04
C GLU A 51 -5.24 7.44 0.38
N LYS A 52 -6.12 6.50 0.75
CA LYS A 52 -6.01 5.80 2.04
C LYS A 52 -4.73 4.98 2.17
N LEU A 53 -4.21 4.42 1.08
CA LEU A 53 -2.93 3.71 1.10
C LEU A 53 -1.75 4.68 1.16
N TYR A 54 -1.86 5.83 0.49
CA TYR A 54 -0.82 6.85 0.52
C TYR A 54 -0.63 7.41 1.92
N GLU A 55 -1.71 7.59 2.68
CA GLU A 55 -1.62 7.99 4.09
C GLU A 55 -0.86 6.98 4.96
N LEU A 56 -0.84 5.70 4.58
CA LEU A 56 -0.10 4.68 5.32
C LEU A 56 1.41 4.68 5.03
N ALA A 57 1.85 5.38 3.98
CA ALA A 57 3.25 5.50 3.60
C ALA A 57 3.86 6.83 4.07
N THR A 58 5.17 6.86 4.22
CA THR A 58 5.91 8.11 4.51
C THR A 58 6.19 8.89 3.22
N GLN A 59 6.41 8.17 2.11
CA GLN A 59 6.63 8.71 0.78
C GLN A 59 5.98 7.78 -0.26
N VAL A 60 5.49 8.34 -1.37
CA VAL A 60 4.88 7.64 -2.51
C VAL A 60 5.57 8.05 -3.81
#